data_AF-A0A9E7BL27-F1
#
_entry.id   AF-A0A9E7BL27-F1
#
_cell.length_a   1.000
_cell.length_b   1.000
_cell.length_c   1.000
_cell.angle_alpha   90.00
_cell.angle_beta   90.00
_cell.angle_gamma   90.00
#
_symmetry.space_group_name_H-M   'P 1'
#
loop_
_entity.id
_entity.type
_entity.pdbx_description
1 polymer ?
#
loop_
_entity_poly.entity_id
_entity_poly.type
_entity_poly.pdbx_seq_one_letter_code
_entity_poly.pdbx_strand_id
1 'polypeptide(L)' 'MSALKRGHVVLEDYELPAVITRIVPSRGRLTVWARYPWQASREPEWRLGRFNRADVLPKVVERGY' A
#
# COMPACT_ATOMS: atom_id res chain seq x y z
N MET A 1 13.67 -8.93 -5.07
CA MET A 1 12.72 -8.31 -4.14
C MET A 1 12.29 -6.97 -4.72
N SER A 2 11.01 -6.82 -5.08
CA SER A 2 10.49 -5.59 -5.67
C SER A 2 10.29 -4.52 -4.60
N ALA A 3 10.82 -3.32 -4.82
CA ALA A 3 10.47 -2.15 -4.00
C ALA A 3 8.95 -1.92 -4.01
N LEU A 4 8.42 -1.29 -2.95
CA LEU A 4 7.02 -0.88 -2.87
C LEU A 4 6.63 0.07 -4.01
N LYS A 5 5.51 -0.21 -4.70
CA LYS A 5 5.02 0.57 -5.84
C LYS A 5 3.53 0.84 -5.70
N ARG A 6 3.07 1.89 -6.38
CA ARG A 6 1.63 2.11 -6.61
C ARG A 6 1.04 0.90 -7.34
N GLY A 7 -0.16 0.48 -6.94
CA GLY A 7 -0.88 -0.66 -7.50
C GLY A 7 -0.60 -2.00 -6.80
N HIS A 8 0.41 -2.07 -5.94
CA HIS A 8 0.63 -3.25 -5.10
C HIS A 8 -0.54 -3.45 -4.13
N VAL A 9 -0.93 -4.70 -3.92
CA VAL A 9 -1.89 -5.09 -2.88
C VAL A 9 -1.12 -5.49 -1.63
N VAL A 10 -1.50 -4.90 -0.51
CA VAL A 10 -1.00 -5.21 0.83
C VAL A 10 -2.13 -5.82 1.65
N LEU A 11 -1.78 -6.69 2.59
CA LEU A 11 -2.71 -7.23 3.57
C LEU A 11 -2.42 -6.53 4.90
N GLU A 12 -3.38 -5.75 5.39
CA GLU A 12 -3.33 -5.17 6.73
C GLU A 12 -3.58 -6.26 7.80
N ASP A 13 -4.45 -7.21 7.46
CA ASP A 13 -4.75 -8.46 8.17
C ASP A 13 -5.15 -9.54 7.13
N TYR A 14 -5.28 -10.81 7.52
CA TYR A 14 -5.51 -11.95 6.63
C TYR A 14 -6.73 -11.81 5.69
N GLU A 15 -7.65 -10.88 5.97
CA GLU A 15 -8.94 -10.81 5.31
C GLU A 15 -9.21 -9.50 4.53
N LEU A 16 -8.36 -8.47 4.68
CA LEU A 16 -8.64 -7.15 4.10
C LEU A 16 -7.50 -6.66 3.20
N PRO A 17 -7.56 -6.95 1.88
CA PRO A 17 -6.60 -6.41 0.93
C PRO A 17 -6.80 -4.91 0.74
N ALA A 18 -5.70 -4.15 0.76
CA ALA A 18 -5.67 -2.75 0.40
C ALA A 18 -4.71 -2.51 -0.77
N VAL A 19 -5.11 -1.67 -1.72
CA VAL A 19 -4.30 -1.30 -2.90
C VAL A 19 -3.55 -0.03 -2.59
N ILE A 20 -2.24 -0.02 -2.78
CA ILE A 20 -1.42 1.19 -2.67
C ILE A 20 -1.77 2.15 -3.79
N THR A 21 -2.26 3.33 -3.42
CA THR A 21 -2.62 4.39 -4.37
C THR A 21 -1.51 5.42 -4.49
N ARG A 22 -0.77 5.66 -3.40
CA ARG A 22 0.28 6.69 -3.35
C ARG A 22 1.36 6.35 -2.33
N ILE A 23 2.61 6.69 -2.67
CA ILE A 23 3.77 6.57 -1.80
C ILE A 23 4.46 7.93 -1.76
N VAL A 24 4.62 8.49 -0.56
CA VAL A 24 5.24 9.80 -0.35
C VAL A 24 6.49 9.63 0.51
N PRO A 25 7.70 9.96 0.01
CA PRO A 25 8.89 9.98 0.83
C PRO A 25 8.82 11.11 1.87
N SER A 26 9.15 10.81 3.12
CA SER A 26 9.17 11.78 4.23
C SER A 26 10.25 11.40 5.23
N ARG A 27 11.27 12.26 5.38
CA ARG A 27 12.35 12.16 6.39
C ARG A 27 12.94 10.73 6.52
N GLY A 28 13.36 10.12 5.41
CA GLY A 28 13.97 8.79 5.39
C GLY A 28 12.99 7.61 5.47
N ARG A 29 11.69 7.88 5.58
CA ARG A 29 10.61 6.88 5.54
C ARG A 29 9.70 7.10 4.33
N LEU A 30 8.90 6.10 4.02
CA LEU A 30 7.84 6.12 3.03
C LEU A 30 6.50 6.17 3.74
N THR A 31 5.71 7.21 3.49
CA THR A 31 4.30 7.23 3.89
C THR A 31 3.48 6.61 2.78
N VAL A 32 2.80 5.51 3.07
CA VAL A 32 1.99 4.76 2.11
C VAL A 32 0.52 5.09 2.35
N TRP A 33 -0.17 5.35 1.25
CA TRP A 33 -1.61 5.57 1.19
C TRP A 33 -2.24 4.44 0.40
N ALA A 34 -3.40 3.98 0.85
CA ALA A 34 -4.08 2.85 0.26
C ALA A 34 -5.60 3.07 0.24
N ARG A 35 -6.27 2.20 -0.51
CA ARG A 35 -7.73 2.09 -0.60
C ARG A 35 -8.14 0.63 -0.62
N TYR A 36 -9.38 0.32 -0.23
CA TYR A 36 -9.90 -1.02 -0.48
C TYR A 36 -10.24 -1.20 -1.96
N PRO A 37 -10.10 -2.42 -2.53
CA PRO A 37 -10.50 -2.71 -3.91
C PRO A 37 -11.98 -2.44 -4.18
N TRP A 38 -12.85 -2.68 -3.20
CA TRP A 38 -14.29 -2.48 -3.26
C TRP A 38 -14.73 -1.08 -2.80
N GLN A 39 -13.79 -0.21 -2.42
CA GLN A 39 -14.09 1.15 -1.98
C GLN A 39 -14.71 1.94 -3.12
N ALA A 40 -15.75 2.75 -2.87
CA ALA A 40 -16.35 3.58 -3.92
C ALA A 40 -15.35 4.64 -4.41
N SER A 41 -15.44 5.03 -5.69
CA SER A 41 -14.48 5.96 -6.31
C SER A 41 -14.40 7.35 -5.66
N ARG A 42 -15.44 7.74 -4.91
CA ARG A 42 -15.51 9.03 -4.20
C ARG A 42 -14.95 8.97 -2.79
N GLU A 43 -14.72 7.77 -2.26
CA GLU A 43 -14.15 7.66 -0.93
C GLU A 43 -12.65 7.97 -0.96
N PRO A 44 -12.14 8.70 0.03
CA PRO A 44 -10.75 9.08 0.07
C PRO A 44 -9.85 7.86 0.33
N GLU A 45 -8.64 7.92 -0.23
CA GLU A 45 -7.54 7.07 0.24
C GLU A 45 -7.21 7.41 1.70
N TRP A 46 -6.71 6.43 2.43
CA TRP A 46 -6.31 6.60 3.82
C TRP A 46 -4.84 6.22 4.02
N ARG A 47 -4.24 6.75 5.09
CA ARG A 47 -2.83 6.50 5.39
C ARG A 47 -2.68 5.11 6.00
N LEU A 48 -2.15 4.19 5.21
CA LEU A 48 -1.78 2.84 5.66
C LEU A 48 -0.73 2.89 6.76
N GLY A 49 0.30 3.71 6.58
CA GLY A 49 1.37 3.80 7.58
C GLY A 49 2.63 4.49 7.09
N ARG A 50 3.65 4.46 7.95
CA ARG A 50 5.01 4.91 7.64
C ARG A 50 5.94 3.70 7.72
N PHE A 51 6.66 3.47 6.63
CA PHE A 51 7.55 2.32 6.46
C PHE A 51 8.96 2.81 6.18
N ASN A 52 9.97 2.09 6.64
CA ASN A 52 11.33 2.33 6.16
C ASN A 52 11.41 1.91 4.69
N ARG A 53 12.34 2.52 3.95
CA ARG A 53 12.55 2.19 2.53
C ARG A 53 12.98 0.72 2.32
N ALA A 54 13.54 0.11 3.36
CA ALA A 54 13.97 -1.28 3.41
C ALA A 54 12.92 -2.23 4.03
N ASP A 55 11.80 -1.71 4.55
CA ASP A 55 10.78 -2.57 5.15
C ASP A 55 10.13 -3.42 4.06
N VAL A 56 10.06 -4.71 4.33
CA VAL A 56 9.37 -5.70 3.50
C VAL A 56 7.96 -5.83 4.05
N LEU A 57 6.94 -5.41 3.28
CA LEU A 57 5.56 -5.64 3.70
C LEU A 57 5.25 -7.14 3.61
N PRO A 58 4.54 -7.71 4.60
CA PRO A 58 4.42 -9.16 4.79
C PRO A 58 3.74 -9.92 3.65
N LYS A 59 3.05 -9.24 2.72
CA LYS A 59 2.59 -9.82 1.46
C LYS A 59 2.35 -8.71 0.46
N VAL A 60 3.20 -8.62 -0.56
CA VAL A 60 2.93 -7.84 -1.77
C VAL A 60 2.47 -8.83 -2.81
N VAL A 61 1.19 -8.79 -3.17
CA VAL A 61 0.70 -9.50 -4.36
C VAL A 61 0.77 -8.50 -5.51
N GLU A 62 1.72 -8.70 -6.44
CA GLU A 62 1.72 -7.94 -7.70
C GLU A 62 0.47 -8.36 -8.48
N ARG A 63 -0.35 -7.38 -8.86
CA ARG A 63 -1.58 -7.62 -9.61
C ARG A 63 -1.20 -8.05 -11.03
N GLY A 64 -1.15 -9.37 -11.27
CA GLY A 64 -1.08 -9.93 -12.61
C GLY A 64 -2.42 -9.75 -13.31
N TYR A 65 -2.43 -8.94 -14.36
CA TYR A 65 -3.47 -8.94 -15.39
C TYR A 65 -3.06 -9.91 -16.49
#